data_AF-A0AA35NKK3-F1
#
_entry.id   AF-A0AA35NKK3-F1
#
_cell.length_a   1.000
_cell.length_b   1.000
_cell.length_c   1.000
_cell.angle_alpha   90.00
_cell.angle_beta   90.00
_cell.angle_gamma   90.00
#
_symmetry.space_group_name_H-M   'P 1'
#
loop_
_entity.id
_entity.type
_entity.pdbx_description
1 polymer ?
#
loop_
_entity_poly.entity_id
_entity_poly.type
_entity_poly.pdbx_seq_one_letter_code
_entity_poly.pdbx_strand_id
1 'polypeptide(L)'
;MSKTGKNSEYYKQALEEYKEVQEDEDPDVWDTRISKTGCYVENLALQLCHAETGDWRQCFNEMTLFRKCWEQNGNRERVSTVDVDGAASSGLEKQHK
;
A
#
# COMPACT_ATOMS: atom_id res chain seq x y z
N MET A 1 -10.69 22.29 -9.32
CA MET A 1 -9.24 22.05 -9.18
C MET A 1 -9.07 20.67 -8.55
N SER A 2 -8.85 19.63 -9.36
CA SER A 2 -8.71 18.26 -8.86
C SER A 2 -7.44 18.19 -8.02
N LYS A 3 -7.59 18.11 -6.69
CA LYS A 3 -6.46 17.93 -5.79
C LYS A 3 -5.94 16.51 -6.03
N THR A 4 -4.69 16.38 -6.48
CA THR A 4 -4.07 15.09 -6.78
C THR A 4 -3.06 14.70 -5.70
N GLY A 5 -2.82 13.41 -5.53
CA GLY A 5 -1.80 12.90 -4.62
C GLY A 5 -2.12 13.20 -3.15
N LYS A 6 -1.13 13.59 -2.34
CA LYS A 6 -1.30 13.78 -0.88
C LYS A 6 -2.29 14.89 -0.50
N ASN A 7 -2.67 15.72 -1.47
CA ASN A 7 -3.63 16.79 -1.28
C ASN A 7 -5.06 16.37 -1.69
N SER A 8 -5.24 15.18 -2.29
CA SER A 8 -6.54 14.69 -2.73
C SER A 8 -7.50 14.51 -1.57
N GLU A 9 -8.80 14.55 -1.88
CA GLU A 9 -9.83 14.30 -0.87
C GLU A 9 -9.71 12.87 -0.32
N TYR A 10 -9.43 11.90 -1.20
CA TYR A 10 -9.18 10.51 -0.83
C TYR A 10 -8.06 10.36 0.20
N TYR A 11 -6.95 11.08 0.05
CA TYR A 11 -5.83 10.99 1.00
C TYR A 11 -6.19 11.58 2.38
N LYS A 12 -7.01 12.63 2.41
CA LYS A 12 -7.47 13.23 3.67
C LYS A 12 -8.47 12.34 4.39
N GLN A 13 -9.41 11.77 3.65
CA GLN A 13 -10.35 10.79 4.18
C GLN A 13 -9.60 9.59 4.75
N ALA A 14 -8.63 9.06 4.00
CA ALA A 14 -7.80 7.94 4.45
C ALA A 14 -6.96 8.27 5.69
N LEU A 15 -6.52 9.52 5.88
CA LEU A 15 -5.84 9.96 7.09
C LEU A 15 -6.77 9.96 8.31
N GLU A 16 -8.03 10.33 8.13
CA GLU A 16 -8.99 10.36 9.23
C GLU A 16 -9.38 8.94 9.65
N GLU A 17 -9.74 8.09 8.68
CA GLU A 17 -10.07 6.68 8.94
C GLU A 17 -8.90 5.93 9.58
N TYR A 18 -7.65 6.21 9.16
CA TYR A 18 -6.49 5.61 9.80
C TYR A 18 -6.33 6.02 11.28
N LYS A 19 -6.71 7.25 11.66
CA LYS A 19 -6.68 7.65 13.09
C LYS A 19 -7.71 6.85 13.88
N GLU A 20 -8.91 6.67 13.34
CA GLU A 20 -9.95 5.86 13.97
C GLU A 20 -9.45 4.42 14.19
N VAL A 21 -8.79 3.82 13.19
CA VAL A 21 -8.16 2.49 13.30
C VAL A 21 -7.01 2.45 14.32
N GLN A 22 -6.28 3.54 14.53
CA GLN A 22 -5.23 3.60 15.57
C GLN A 22 -5.79 3.73 16.99
N GLU A 23 -7.00 4.27 17.13
CA GLU A 23 -7.68 4.43 18.43
C GLU A 23 -8.60 3.23 18.74
N ASP A 24 -8.84 2.35 17.77
CA ASP A 24 -9.58 1.10 17.95
C ASP A 24 -8.73 0.08 18.73
N GLU A 25 -9.28 -0.45 19.83
CA GLU A 25 -8.65 -1.46 20.68
C GLU A 25 -8.77 -2.89 20.11
N ASP A 26 -9.70 -3.11 19.17
CA ASP A 26 -9.88 -4.40 18.48
C ASP A 26 -10.10 -4.19 16.96
N PRO A 27 -9.10 -3.61 16.26
CA PRO A 27 -9.21 -3.35 14.83
C PRO A 27 -9.28 -4.66 14.07
N ASP A 28 -10.02 -4.68 12.96
CA ASP A 28 -10.21 -5.91 12.22
C ASP A 28 -8.90 -6.50 11.66
N VAL A 29 -8.94 -7.78 11.27
CA VAL A 29 -7.75 -8.51 10.80
C VAL A 29 -7.15 -7.89 9.53
N TRP A 30 -8.00 -7.32 8.67
CA TRP A 30 -7.58 -6.65 7.46
C TRP A 30 -6.88 -5.31 7.79
N ASP A 31 -7.49 -4.48 8.63
CA ASP A 31 -6.94 -3.20 9.09
C ASP A 31 -5.61 -3.38 9.81
N THR A 32 -5.54 -4.38 10.70
CA THR A 32 -4.31 -4.77 11.38
C THR A 32 -3.21 -5.13 10.38
N ARG A 33 -3.53 -5.90 9.34
CA ARG A 33 -2.55 -6.33 8.34
C ARG A 33 -2.06 -5.18 7.48
N ILE A 34 -2.94 -4.27 7.08
CA ILE A 34 -2.58 -3.10 6.29
C ILE A 34 -1.78 -2.10 7.14
N SER A 35 -2.15 -1.86 8.40
CA SER A 35 -1.41 -1.02 9.34
C SER A 35 0.04 -1.49 9.51
N LYS A 36 0.25 -2.81 9.60
CA LYS A 36 1.59 -3.43 9.66
C LYS A 36 2.46 -3.21 8.41
N THR A 37 1.90 -2.72 7.30
CA THR A 37 2.68 -2.36 6.11
C THR A 37 3.28 -0.96 6.20
N GLY A 38 2.82 -0.11 7.11
CA GLY A 38 3.17 1.30 7.17
C GLY A 38 2.59 2.15 6.03
N CYS A 39 1.67 1.60 5.23
CA CYS A 39 1.11 2.23 4.03
C CYS A 39 -0.43 2.27 4.01
N TYR A 40 -1.05 2.33 5.20
CA TYR A 40 -2.50 2.31 5.34
C TYR A 40 -3.17 3.44 4.56
N VAL A 41 -2.70 4.67 4.79
CA VAL A 41 -3.27 5.88 4.19
C VAL A 41 -3.21 5.82 2.65
N GLU A 42 -2.05 5.50 2.08
CA GLU A 42 -1.92 5.40 0.63
C GLU A 42 -2.74 4.25 0.03
N ASN A 43 -2.86 3.13 0.75
CA ASN A 43 -3.66 1.99 0.32
C ASN A 43 -5.15 2.35 0.28
N LEU A 44 -5.67 2.93 1.36
CA LEU A 44 -7.07 3.31 1.46
C LEU A 44 -7.41 4.45 0.49
N ALA A 45 -6.54 5.47 0.35
CA ALA A 45 -6.75 6.55 -0.62
C ALA A 45 -6.88 6.04 -2.06
N LEU A 46 -6.09 5.01 -2.42
CA LEU A 46 -6.18 4.34 -3.72
C LEU A 46 -7.52 3.61 -3.88
N GLN A 47 -7.97 2.87 -2.84
CA GLN A 47 -9.25 2.18 -2.86
C GLN A 47 -10.44 3.15 -2.96
N LEU A 48 -10.41 4.26 -2.21
CA LEU A 48 -11.44 5.31 -2.27
C LEU A 48 -11.54 5.93 -3.66
N CYS A 49 -10.41 6.20 -4.31
CA CYS A 49 -10.42 6.69 -5.69
C CYS A 49 -11.11 5.70 -6.65
N HIS A 50 -10.83 4.41 -6.52
CA HIS A 50 -11.48 3.40 -7.36
C HIS A 50 -12.95 3.21 -7.01
N ALA A 51 -13.33 3.30 -5.74
CA ALA A 51 -14.72 3.23 -5.32
C ALA A 51 -15.56 4.38 -5.93
N GLU A 52 -14.99 5.59 -6.04
CA GLU A 52 -15.67 6.73 -6.67
C GLU A 52 -15.67 6.63 -8.20
N THR A 53 -14.51 6.31 -8.81
CA THR A 53 -14.34 6.39 -10.27
C THR A 53 -14.71 5.13 -11.04
N GLY A 54 -14.65 3.96 -10.38
CA GLY A 54 -14.78 2.65 -11.02
C GLY A 54 -13.67 2.31 -12.02
N ASP A 55 -12.60 3.12 -12.12
CA ASP A 55 -11.52 2.92 -13.08
C ASP A 55 -10.15 3.24 -12.47
N TRP A 56 -9.38 2.19 -12.19
CA TRP A 56 -8.03 2.28 -11.65
C TRP A 56 -7.07 3.15 -12.50
N ARG A 57 -7.32 3.32 -13.80
CA ARG A 57 -6.48 4.15 -14.67
C ARG A 57 -6.58 5.64 -14.31
N GLN A 58 -7.70 6.05 -13.73
CA GLN A 58 -7.91 7.43 -13.26
C GLN A 58 -7.22 7.69 -11.91
N CYS A 59 -6.83 6.65 -11.18
CA CYS A 59 -6.20 6.69 -9.86
C CYS A 59 -4.66 6.62 -9.91
N PHE A 60 -4.04 7.07 -11.00
CA PHE A 60 -2.58 6.94 -11.21
C PHE A 60 -1.75 7.65 -10.12
N ASN A 61 -2.25 8.77 -9.59
CA ASN A 61 -1.54 9.53 -8.56
C ASN A 61 -1.53 8.79 -7.22
N GLU A 62 -2.68 8.26 -6.81
CA GLU A 62 -2.86 7.45 -5.60
C GLU A 62 -2.04 6.15 -5.71
N MET A 63 -2.06 5.50 -6.88
CA MET A 63 -1.23 4.33 -7.16
C MET A 63 0.27 4.63 -7.03
N THR A 64 0.71 5.79 -7.53
CA THR A 64 2.11 6.23 -7.43
C THR A 64 2.52 6.47 -5.97
N LEU A 65 1.64 7.03 -5.15
CA LEU A 65 1.90 7.21 -3.72
C LEU A 65 2.00 5.88 -2.99
N PHE A 66 1.04 4.97 -3.23
CA PHE A 66 1.05 3.64 -2.63
C PHE A 66 2.33 2.88 -2.97
N ARG A 67 2.73 2.87 -4.24
CA ARG A 67 3.99 2.25 -4.67
C ARG A 67 5.21 2.85 -3.96
N LYS A 68 5.30 4.18 -3.86
CA LYS A 68 6.42 4.84 -3.18
C LYS A 68 6.47 4.47 -1.69
N CYS A 69 5.32 4.48 -1.02
CA CYS A 69 5.24 4.04 0.37
C CYS A 69 5.68 2.58 0.53
N TRP A 70 5.21 1.70 -0.37
CA TRP A 70 5.53 0.28 -0.34
C TRP A 70 7.03 0.00 -0.47
N GLU A 71 7.69 0.69 -1.40
CA GLU A 71 9.14 0.62 -1.59
C GLU A 71 9.90 1.15 -0.36
N GLN A 72 9.46 2.27 0.23
CA GLN A 72 10.10 2.89 1.40
C GLN A 72 9.99 2.05 2.68
N ASN A 73 8.87 1.34 2.87
CA ASN A 73 8.65 0.47 4.03
C ASN A 73 9.23 -0.94 3.85
N GLY A 74 9.99 -1.20 2.78
CA GLY A 74 10.65 -2.49 2.56
C GLY A 74 9.67 -3.64 2.27
N ASN A 75 8.46 -3.33 1.81
CA ASN A 75 7.39 -4.32 1.68
C ASN A 75 7.57 -5.27 0.46
N ARG A 76 8.66 -5.16 -0.31
CA ARG A 76 8.92 -6.05 -1.47
C ARG A 76 9.01 -7.52 -1.08
N GLU A 77 9.60 -7.81 0.07
CA GLU A 77 9.76 -9.19 0.57
C GLU A 77 8.43 -9.83 1.01
N ARG A 78 7.36 -9.03 1.17
CA ARG A 78 6.02 -9.53 1.53
C ARG A 78 5.31 -10.26 0.38
N VAL A 79 5.84 -10.16 -0.84
CA VAL A 79 5.23 -10.69 -2.07
C VAL A 79 6.17 -11.60 -2.86
N SER A 80 7.06 -12.33 -2.17
CA SER A 80 7.92 -13.32 -2.81
C SER A 80 7.11 -14.38 -3.54
N THR A 81 7.44 -14.65 -4.79
CA THR A 81 6.88 -15.78 -5.54
C THR A 81 7.60 -17.05 -5.15
N VAL A 82 6.86 -18.13 -4.92
CA VAL A 82 7.43 -19.47 -4.82
C VAL A 82 7.40 -20.12 -6.20
N ASP A 83 8.49 -20.78 -6.59
CA ASP A 83 8.51 -21.60 -7.79
C ASP A 83 7.66 -22.85 -7.56
N VAL A 84 6.91 -23.26 -8.59
CA VAL A 84 6.20 -24.54 -8.58
C VAL A 84 7.23 -25.64 -8.87
N ASP A 85 7.77 -26.21 -7.80
CA ASP A 85 8.67 -27.37 -7.71
C ASP A 85 9.90 -27.39 -8.67
N GLY A 86 11.02 -26.80 -8.21
CA GLY A 86 12.34 -27.43 -8.42
C GLY A 86 13.34 -26.82 -9.40
N ALA A 87 13.15 -25.60 -9.93
CA ALA A 87 14.19 -24.93 -10.70
C ALA A 87 14.97 -23.95 -9.82
N ALA A 88 15.91 -24.46 -9.03
CA ALA A 88 16.86 -23.64 -8.27
C ALA A 88 17.63 -22.71 -9.23
N SER A 89 17.27 -21.42 -9.25
CA SER A 89 18.23 -20.40 -9.66
C SER A 89 19.10 -20.09 -8.45
N SER A 90 20.32 -20.61 -8.51
CA SER A 90 21.41 -20.36 -7.60
C SER A 90 21.50 -18.88 -7.21
N GLY A 91 21.61 -18.63 -5.91
CA GLY A 91 21.78 -17.30 -5.34
C GLY A 91 22.84 -16.47 -6.07
N LEU A 92 22.44 -15.27 -6.50
CA LEU A 92 23.37 -14.18 -6.64
C LEU A 92 23.49 -13.50 -5.27
N GLU A 93 24.28 -14.11 -4.39
CA GLU A 93 24.89 -13.39 -3.26
C GLU A 93 25.70 -12.22 -3.85
N LYS A 94 25.10 -11.03 -3.85
CA LYS A 94 25.88 -9.80 -4.00
C LYS A 94 26.46 -9.48 -2.64
N GLN A 95 27.69 -9.95 -2.42
CA GLN A 95 28.57 -9.45 -1.36
C GLN A 95 28.60 -7.93 -1.41
N HIS A 96 28.00 -7.30 -0.41
CA HIS A 96 28.27 -5.92 -0.05
C HIS A 96 29.18 -5.95 1.18
N LYS A 97 30.48 -5.86 0.88
CA LYS A 97 31.64 -5.47 1.70
C LYS A 97 32.08 -6.39 2.85
#